data_AF-A0A151EFP2-F1
#
_entry.id   AF-A0A151EFP2-F1
#
_cell.length_a   1.000
_cell.length_b   1.000
_cell.length_c   1.000
_cell.angle_alpha   90.00
_cell.angle_beta   90.00
_cell.angle_gamma   90.00
#
_symmetry.space_group_name_H-M   'P 1'
#
loop_
_entity.id
_entity.type
_entity.pdbx_description
1 polymer ?
#
loop_
_entity_poly.entity_id
_entity_poly.type
_entity_poly.pdbx_seq_one_letter_code
_entity_poly.pdbx_strand_id
1 'polypeptide(L)'
;MDKGIKGMTLQHTIEDSNWFIADKIKVIFDGRYGYYWIFPRNPEKKEVNVGFGTCGTFNYNMKELLENFKKKYNIQGKVNYVVGGLVPLGLQRPLMYKNILFVGDAGPGAFPFSGQGIYRALLSGDIAGKCIVKGITKKYPHKINQAFIKWQVIGKIFYHINFRFRKINPELVLSSFRNLGRFVEVVHI
;
A
#
# COMPACT_ATOMS: atom_id res chain seq x y z
N MET A 1 20.46 -9.01 -8.54
CA MET A 1 19.39 -8.02 -8.81
C MET A 1 18.49 -7.95 -7.58
N ASP A 2 18.49 -6.82 -6.88
CA ASP A 2 17.63 -6.58 -5.72
C ASP A 2 16.18 -6.45 -6.21
N LYS A 3 15.43 -7.56 -6.20
CA LYS A 3 14.01 -7.55 -6.55
C LYS A 3 13.30 -6.75 -5.46
N GLY A 4 12.61 -5.67 -5.85
CA GLY A 4 11.89 -4.81 -4.91
C GLY A 4 10.98 -5.60 -3.96
N ILE A 5 10.67 -5.02 -2.80
CA ILE A 5 9.78 -5.66 -1.83
C ILE A 5 8.41 -5.83 -2.50
N LYS A 6 7.76 -6.97 -2.29
CA LYS A 6 6.42 -7.24 -2.84
C LYS A 6 5.39 -7.20 -1.73
N GLY A 7 4.31 -6.49 -1.98
CA GLY A 7 3.08 -6.54 -1.21
C GLY A 7 2.01 -7.36 -1.92
N MET A 8 1.02 -7.78 -1.16
CA MET A 8 -0.17 -8.46 -1.66
C MET A 8 -1.40 -7.86 -1.01
N THR A 9 -2.47 -7.72 -1.77
CA THR A 9 -3.75 -7.20 -1.32
C THR A 9 -4.89 -8.13 -1.68
N LEU A 10 -5.91 -8.16 -0.83
CA LEU A 10 -7.22 -8.75 -1.10
C LEU A 10 -8.29 -7.79 -0.57
N GLN A 11 -9.35 -7.59 -1.35
CA GLN A 11 -10.44 -6.66 -1.04
C GLN A 11 -11.78 -7.26 -1.44
N HIS A 12 -12.75 -7.10 -0.55
CA HIS A 12 -14.16 -7.29 -0.83
C HIS A 12 -14.83 -5.92 -0.89
N THR A 13 -15.57 -5.67 -1.97
CA THR A 13 -16.54 -4.57 -2.02
C THR A 13 -17.85 -5.09 -1.47
N ILE A 14 -18.41 -4.37 -0.51
CA ILE A 14 -19.58 -4.80 0.26
C ILE A 14 -20.65 -3.70 0.16
N GLU A 15 -21.78 -4.02 -0.43
CA GLU A 15 -23.00 -3.18 -0.45
C GLU A 15 -23.85 -3.45 0.80
N ASP A 16 -24.73 -2.50 1.14
CA ASP A 16 -25.61 -2.54 2.32
C ASP A 16 -24.84 -2.78 3.62
N SER A 17 -23.61 -2.23 3.72
CA SER A 17 -22.76 -2.50 4.86
C SER A 17 -23.13 -1.67 6.08
N ASN A 18 -23.20 -2.33 7.24
CA ASN A 18 -23.34 -1.67 8.54
C ASN A 18 -22.09 -0.87 8.97
N TRP A 19 -21.00 -0.94 8.19
CA TRP A 19 -19.78 -0.17 8.41
C TRP A 19 -19.61 1.02 7.45
N PHE A 20 -20.66 1.37 6.69
CA PHE A 20 -20.64 2.59 5.89
C PHE A 20 -20.71 3.83 6.78
N ILE A 21 -19.67 4.66 6.71
CA ILE A 21 -19.62 5.99 7.32
C ILE A 21 -19.07 6.93 6.25
N ALA A 22 -19.87 7.91 5.83
CA ALA A 22 -19.42 8.90 4.86
C ALA A 22 -18.16 9.64 5.34
N ASP A 23 -17.31 10.02 4.39
CA ASP A 23 -16.14 10.89 4.61
C ASP A 23 -15.16 10.40 5.69
N LYS A 24 -15.15 9.09 5.95
CA LYS A 24 -14.29 8.47 6.95
C LYS A 24 -13.65 7.20 6.43
N ILE A 25 -12.34 7.24 6.20
CA ILE A 25 -11.56 6.03 5.99
C ILE A 25 -11.09 5.46 7.34
N LYS A 26 -11.03 4.12 7.43
CA LYS A 26 -10.44 3.43 8.58
C LYS A 26 -9.31 2.54 8.12
N VAL A 27 -8.19 2.60 8.83
CA VAL A 27 -7.04 1.72 8.65
C VAL A 27 -6.72 1.08 9.99
N ILE A 28 -6.64 -0.25 10.04
CA ILE A 28 -6.46 -1.02 11.27
C ILE A 28 -5.21 -1.88 11.12
N PHE A 29 -4.17 -1.58 11.90
CA PHE A 29 -2.92 -2.33 11.88
C PHE A 29 -3.05 -3.64 12.66
N ASP A 30 -2.69 -4.74 12.03
CA ASP A 30 -2.78 -6.09 12.61
C ASP A 30 -1.55 -6.44 13.47
N GLY A 31 -0.46 -5.68 13.33
CA GLY A 31 0.81 -5.90 14.05
C GLY A 31 1.60 -7.13 13.60
N ARG A 32 0.91 -8.19 13.12
CA ARG A 32 1.54 -9.44 12.68
C ARG A 32 1.67 -9.54 11.17
N TYR A 33 0.59 -9.26 10.45
CA TYR A 33 0.51 -9.61 9.04
C TYR A 33 0.52 -8.38 8.14
N GLY A 34 -0.04 -7.25 8.57
CA GLY A 34 -0.11 -6.04 7.78
C GLY A 34 -1.15 -5.07 8.34
N TYR A 35 -2.03 -4.55 7.49
CA TYR A 35 -3.14 -3.73 7.92
C TYR A 35 -4.41 -4.02 7.10
N TYR A 36 -5.55 -3.78 7.73
CA TYR A 36 -6.86 -3.82 7.11
C TYR A 36 -7.32 -2.40 6.79
N TRP A 37 -8.20 -2.25 5.80
CA TRP A 37 -8.88 -0.98 5.54
C TRP A 37 -10.38 -1.16 5.38
N ILE A 38 -11.11 -0.09 5.68
CA ILE A 38 -12.53 0.09 5.39
C ILE A 38 -12.68 1.48 4.77
N PHE A 39 -12.92 1.54 3.45
CA PHE A 39 -13.06 2.79 2.70
C PHE A 39 -14.48 2.93 2.16
N PRO A 40 -15.25 3.97 2.52
CA PRO A 40 -16.56 4.23 1.95
C PRO A 40 -16.42 4.59 0.46
N ARG A 41 -17.39 4.15 -0.36
CA ARG A 41 -17.40 4.39 -1.82
C ARG A 41 -18.67 5.05 -2.32
N ASN A 42 -19.81 4.42 -2.05
CA ASN A 42 -21.10 4.85 -2.58
C ASN A 42 -22.12 4.98 -1.43
N PRO A 43 -22.54 6.21 -1.08
CA PRO A 43 -23.53 6.44 -0.03
C PRO A 43 -24.90 5.82 -0.30
N GLU A 44 -25.39 5.87 -1.54
CA GLU A 44 -26.72 5.36 -1.89
C GLU A 44 -26.84 3.85 -1.62
N LYS A 45 -25.76 3.12 -1.89
CA LYS A 45 -25.67 1.68 -1.69
C LYS A 45 -25.06 1.27 -0.34
N LYS A 46 -24.69 2.24 0.50
CA LYS A 46 -23.86 2.02 1.70
C LYS A 46 -22.65 1.12 1.40
N GLU A 47 -21.98 1.38 0.27
CA GLU A 47 -20.91 0.54 -0.25
C GLU A 47 -19.56 0.87 0.40
N VAL A 48 -18.85 -0.15 0.87
CA VAL A 48 -17.51 -0.05 1.44
C VAL A 48 -16.54 -1.04 0.78
N ASN A 49 -15.30 -0.60 0.59
CA ASN A 49 -14.18 -1.49 0.33
C ASN A 49 -13.59 -1.95 1.66
N VAL A 50 -13.67 -3.26 1.93
CA VAL A 50 -13.01 -3.89 3.08
C VAL A 50 -11.89 -4.77 2.55
N GLY A 51 -10.65 -4.47 2.94
CA GLY A 51 -9.52 -5.24 2.45
C GLY A 51 -8.39 -5.38 3.44
N PHE A 52 -7.43 -6.20 3.05
CA PHE A 52 -6.24 -6.55 3.80
C PHE A 52 -5.02 -6.48 2.90
N GLY A 53 -3.95 -5.88 3.42
CA GLY A 53 -2.69 -5.69 2.73
C GLY A 53 -1.53 -6.19 3.57
N THR A 54 -0.61 -6.93 2.96
CA THR A 54 0.59 -7.47 3.60
C THR A 54 1.83 -7.24 2.73
N CYS A 55 3.02 -7.28 3.33
CA CYS A 55 4.30 -7.09 2.65
C CYS A 55 5.31 -8.20 2.98
N GLY A 56 5.92 -8.80 1.96
CA GLY A 56 6.81 -9.96 2.08
C GLY A 56 6.22 -11.23 1.47
N THR A 57 6.98 -12.33 1.54
CA THR A 57 6.56 -13.66 1.07
C THR A 57 5.88 -14.41 2.21
N PHE A 58 4.58 -14.71 2.06
CA PHE A 58 3.86 -15.50 3.06
C PHE A 58 2.89 -16.50 2.45
N ASN A 59 2.81 -17.67 3.09
CA ASN A 59 1.81 -18.71 2.86
C ASN A 59 0.58 -18.49 3.76
N TYR A 60 0.09 -17.26 3.90
CA TYR A 60 -1.15 -17.00 4.65
C TYR A 60 -2.34 -17.07 3.71
N ASN A 61 -3.43 -17.65 4.20
CA ASN A 61 -4.71 -17.59 3.53
C ASN A 61 -5.30 -16.18 3.73
N MET A 62 -5.02 -15.26 2.78
CA MET A 62 -5.52 -13.88 2.85
C MET A 62 -7.04 -13.80 2.94
N LYS A 63 -7.74 -14.74 2.30
CA LYS A 63 -9.20 -14.83 2.38
C LYS A 63 -9.64 -15.12 3.80
N GLU A 64 -9.03 -16.11 4.45
CA GLU A 64 -9.32 -16.44 5.85
C GLU A 64 -9.03 -15.27 6.80
N LEU A 65 -7.91 -14.58 6.63
CA LEU A 65 -7.59 -13.38 7.43
C LEU A 65 -8.66 -12.29 7.27
N LEU A 66 -9.08 -12.01 6.04
CA LEU A 66 -10.11 -11.01 5.76
C LEU A 66 -11.49 -11.42 6.29
N GLU A 67 -11.87 -12.69 6.17
CA GLU A 67 -13.12 -13.23 6.73
C GLU A 67 -13.13 -13.17 8.26
N ASN A 68 -12.03 -13.58 8.91
CA ASN A 68 -11.88 -13.51 10.36
C ASN A 68 -11.94 -12.06 10.85
N PHE A 69 -11.32 -11.12 10.12
CA PHE A 69 -11.43 -9.70 10.41
C PHE A 69 -12.88 -9.19 10.33
N LYS A 70 -13.59 -9.52 9.24
CA LYS A 70 -15.02 -9.16 9.10
C LYS A 70 -15.85 -9.73 10.24
N LYS A 71 -15.65 -11.00 10.61
CA LYS A 71 -16.34 -11.65 11.74
C LYS A 71 -16.05 -10.95 13.06
N LYS A 72 -14.77 -10.65 13.34
CA LYS A 72 -14.33 -9.97 14.57
C LYS A 72 -14.98 -8.60 14.77
N TYR A 73 -15.12 -7.83 13.69
CA TYR A 73 -15.72 -6.49 13.73
C TYR A 73 -17.21 -6.47 13.38
N ASN A 74 -17.84 -7.64 13.24
CA ASN A 74 -19.24 -7.78 12.82
C ASN A 74 -19.56 -6.95 11.56
N ILE A 75 -18.69 -7.04 10.55
CA ILE A 75 -18.90 -6.39 9.25
C ILE A 75 -19.88 -7.21 8.44
N GLN A 76 -21.03 -6.63 8.15
CA GLN A 76 -22.15 -7.24 7.42
C GLN A 76 -22.38 -6.50 6.09
N GLY A 77 -23.23 -7.09 5.25
CA GLY A 77 -23.57 -6.60 3.92
C GLY A 77 -23.34 -7.67 2.85
N LYS A 78 -23.65 -7.32 1.60
CA LYS A 78 -23.53 -8.22 0.44
C LYS A 78 -22.20 -7.98 -0.27
N VAL A 79 -21.35 -9.00 -0.34
CA VAL A 79 -20.13 -8.95 -1.15
C VAL A 79 -20.53 -8.97 -2.63
N ASN A 80 -20.33 -7.87 -3.36
CA ASN A 80 -20.67 -7.74 -4.78
C ASN A 80 -19.44 -7.89 -5.70
N TYR A 81 -18.24 -7.65 -5.18
CA TYR A 81 -17.00 -7.70 -5.95
C TYR A 81 -15.80 -8.10 -5.08
N VAL A 82 -14.92 -8.93 -5.65
CA VAL A 82 -13.69 -9.40 -5.00
C VAL A 82 -12.52 -9.12 -5.91
N VAL A 83 -11.46 -8.50 -5.37
CA VAL A 83 -10.24 -8.20 -6.12
C VAL A 83 -9.02 -8.37 -5.24
N GLY A 84 -7.91 -8.80 -5.83
CA GLY A 84 -6.62 -8.84 -5.18
C GLY A 84 -5.52 -8.48 -6.17
N GLY A 85 -4.33 -8.17 -5.66
CA GLY A 85 -3.24 -7.75 -6.51
C GLY A 85 -1.87 -7.81 -5.83
N LEU A 86 -0.83 -7.80 -6.67
CA LEU A 86 0.53 -7.57 -6.23
C LEU A 86 0.78 -6.07 -6.14
N VAL A 87 1.50 -5.65 -5.11
CA VAL A 87 1.89 -4.25 -4.90
C VAL A 87 3.42 -4.16 -4.94
N PRO A 88 4.03 -3.63 -6.01
CA PRO A 88 5.47 -3.40 -6.04
C PRO A 88 5.84 -2.29 -5.05
N LEU A 89 6.57 -2.63 -3.99
CA LEU A 89 6.94 -1.70 -2.91
C LEU A 89 8.35 -1.14 -3.11
N GLY A 90 8.46 0.19 -3.18
CA GLY A 90 9.72 0.89 -3.44
C GLY A 90 10.15 0.87 -4.90
N LEU A 91 11.34 1.43 -5.19
CA LEU A 91 11.83 1.56 -6.57
C LEU A 91 12.04 0.19 -7.23
N GLN A 92 11.35 -0.02 -8.35
CA GLN A 92 11.54 -1.14 -9.27
C GLN A 92 12.56 -0.71 -10.32
N ARG A 93 13.75 -1.30 -10.26
CA ARG A 93 14.85 -1.00 -11.19
C ARG A 93 14.85 -2.00 -12.36
N PRO A 94 15.27 -1.58 -13.56
CA PRO A 94 15.71 -0.23 -13.92
C PRO A 94 14.55 0.77 -14.10
N LEU A 95 14.82 2.07 -13.89
CA LEU A 95 13.82 3.14 -14.11
C LEU A 95 13.78 3.63 -15.57
N MET A 96 14.76 3.23 -16.37
CA MET A 96 14.85 3.52 -17.80
C MET A 96 15.62 2.39 -18.48
N TYR A 97 15.21 2.04 -19.69
CA TYR A 97 15.97 1.16 -20.58
C TYR A 97 15.96 1.73 -22.00
N LYS A 98 17.12 2.14 -22.52
CA LYS A 98 17.23 2.85 -23.80
C LYS A 98 16.29 4.08 -23.85
N ASN A 99 15.28 4.04 -24.71
CA ASN A 99 14.27 5.07 -24.90
C ASN A 99 12.96 4.81 -24.12
N ILE A 100 12.92 3.80 -23.24
CA ILE A 100 11.75 3.41 -22.45
C ILE A 100 11.92 3.97 -21.02
N LEU A 101 10.93 4.73 -20.54
CA LEU A 101 10.85 5.23 -19.16
C LEU A 101 9.79 4.43 -18.38
N PHE A 102 10.14 3.92 -17.21
CA PHE A 102 9.21 3.17 -16.37
C PHE A 102 8.56 4.08 -15.32
N VAL A 103 7.23 4.13 -15.30
CA VAL A 103 6.39 4.96 -14.41
C VAL A 103 5.45 4.08 -13.59
N GLY A 104 4.84 4.64 -12.53
CA GLY A 104 3.91 3.92 -11.67
C GLY A 104 4.49 2.62 -11.10
N ASP A 105 3.69 1.58 -11.08
CA ASP A 105 4.06 0.27 -10.52
C ASP A 105 5.21 -0.40 -11.28
N ALA A 106 5.41 -0.06 -12.55
CA ALA A 106 6.53 -0.58 -13.36
C ALA A 106 7.88 0.08 -13.03
N GLY A 107 7.87 1.28 -12.42
CA GLY A 107 9.09 2.05 -12.11
C GLY A 107 9.20 2.38 -10.62
N PRO A 108 8.71 3.54 -10.16
CA PRO A 108 8.87 3.90 -8.74
C PRO A 108 8.17 2.97 -7.74
N GLY A 109 7.12 2.25 -8.15
CA GLY A 109 6.29 1.43 -7.26
C GLY A 109 5.52 2.25 -6.23
N ALA A 110 4.78 1.56 -5.37
CA ALA A 110 4.08 2.13 -4.22
C ALA A 110 5.02 2.44 -3.05
N PHE A 111 4.60 3.31 -2.13
CA PHE A 111 5.36 3.61 -0.91
C PHE A 111 5.59 2.32 -0.09
N PRO A 112 6.83 1.99 0.34
CA PRO A 112 7.10 0.71 0.99
C PRO A 112 6.36 0.49 2.31
N PHE A 113 6.02 1.57 3.01
CA PHE A 113 5.36 1.52 4.30
C PHE A 113 3.83 1.40 4.14
N SER A 114 3.22 2.35 3.43
CA SER A 114 1.76 2.43 3.33
C SER A 114 1.18 1.62 2.17
N GLY A 115 1.97 1.23 1.17
CA GLY A 115 1.45 0.61 -0.05
C GLY A 115 0.69 1.57 -0.97
N GLN A 116 0.68 2.88 -0.68
CA GLN A 116 0.02 3.87 -1.53
C GLN A 116 0.82 4.11 -2.82
N GLY A 117 0.19 3.92 -3.98
CA GLY A 117 0.83 4.01 -5.29
C GLY A 117 0.40 5.20 -6.16
N ILE A 118 -0.84 5.69 -5.99
CA ILE A 118 -1.46 6.67 -6.90
C ILE A 118 -0.60 7.93 -7.05
N TYR A 119 -0.22 8.56 -5.93
CA TYR A 119 0.65 9.75 -5.96
C TYR A 119 1.98 9.49 -6.68
N ARG A 120 2.61 8.33 -6.44
CA ARG A 120 3.90 7.99 -7.07
C ARG A 120 3.75 7.71 -8.56
N ALA A 121 2.64 7.11 -8.97
CA ALA A 121 2.29 6.90 -10.37
C ALA A 121 2.09 8.23 -11.10
N LEU A 122 1.25 9.12 -10.56
CA LEU A 122 0.99 10.43 -11.15
C LEU A 122 2.26 11.27 -11.24
N LEU A 123 3.02 11.39 -10.15
CA LEU A 123 4.24 12.20 -10.12
C LEU A 123 5.32 11.66 -11.07
N SER A 124 5.47 10.34 -11.18
CA SER A 124 6.45 9.76 -12.11
C SER A 124 6.04 9.92 -13.57
N GLY A 125 4.75 9.81 -13.89
CA GLY A 125 4.22 10.13 -15.21
C GLY A 125 4.50 11.59 -15.59
N ASP A 126 4.22 12.53 -14.70
CA ASP A 126 4.50 13.95 -14.89
C ASP A 126 5.99 14.23 -15.13
N ILE A 127 6.87 13.67 -14.29
CA ILE A 127 8.33 13.82 -14.45
C ILE A 127 8.80 13.19 -15.78
N ALA A 128 8.28 12.02 -16.15
CA ALA A 128 8.60 11.36 -17.42
C ALA A 128 8.19 12.23 -18.62
N GLY A 129 6.95 12.71 -18.65
CA GLY A 129 6.44 13.58 -19.70
C GLY A 129 7.27 14.86 -19.86
N LYS A 130 7.59 15.53 -18.74
CA LYS A 130 8.48 16.71 -18.74
C LYS A 130 9.88 16.41 -19.25
N CYS A 131 10.43 15.24 -18.96
CA CYS A 131 11.73 14.83 -19.47
C CYS A 131 11.70 14.54 -20.98
N ILE A 132 10.62 13.94 -21.48
CA ILE A 132 10.42 13.65 -22.90
C ILE A 132 10.33 14.95 -23.70
N VAL A 133 9.43 15.86 -23.31
CA VAL A 133 9.21 17.14 -24.03
C VAL A 133 10.49 17.99 -24.08
N LYS A 134 11.31 17.94 -23.02
CA LYS A 134 12.57 18.69 -22.94
C LYS A 134 13.77 17.98 -23.59
N GLY A 135 13.61 16.78 -24.14
CA GLY A 135 14.72 16.00 -24.71
C GLY A 135 15.76 15.54 -23.69
N ILE A 136 15.41 15.45 -22.40
CA ILE A 136 16.33 15.12 -21.29
C ILE A 136 15.98 13.80 -20.61
N THR A 137 15.46 12.81 -21.35
CA THR A 137 15.03 11.50 -20.84
C THR A 137 16.09 10.81 -19.98
N LYS A 138 17.38 10.95 -20.32
CA LYS A 138 18.51 10.43 -19.52
C LYS A 138 18.55 10.95 -18.07
N LYS A 139 17.95 12.12 -17.78
CA LYS A 139 17.84 12.68 -16.41
C LYS A 139 16.69 12.08 -15.60
N TYR A 140 15.77 11.33 -16.22
CA TYR A 140 14.59 10.76 -15.54
C TYR A 140 14.95 9.88 -14.33
N PRO A 141 15.85 8.87 -14.43
CA PRO A 141 16.20 8.05 -13.28
C PRO A 141 16.73 8.85 -12.10
N HIS A 142 17.55 9.88 -12.36
CA HIS A 142 18.07 10.77 -11.31
C HIS A 142 16.94 11.54 -10.62
N LYS A 143 15.99 12.10 -11.37
CA LYS A 143 14.84 12.83 -10.81
C LYS A 143 13.93 11.95 -9.97
N ILE A 144 13.69 10.70 -10.41
CA ILE A 144 12.92 9.73 -9.62
C ILE A 144 13.64 9.34 -8.34
N ASN A 145 14.96 9.11 -8.40
CA ASN A 145 15.75 8.87 -7.19
C ASN A 145 15.66 10.07 -6.24
N GLN A 146 15.83 11.30 -6.73
CA GLN A 146 15.71 12.50 -5.91
C GLN A 146 14.34 12.60 -5.23
N ALA A 147 13.25 12.27 -5.94
CA ALA A 147 11.90 12.32 -5.40
C ALA A 147 11.62 11.24 -4.34
N PHE A 148 12.20 10.03 -4.47
CA PHE A 148 11.74 8.86 -3.70
C PHE A 148 12.81 8.06 -2.95
N ILE A 149 14.10 8.33 -3.12
CA ILE A 149 15.16 7.51 -2.50
C ILE A 149 15.08 7.53 -0.98
N LYS A 150 14.75 8.69 -0.38
CA LYS A 150 14.55 8.84 1.06
C LYS A 150 13.50 7.85 1.56
N TRP A 151 12.36 7.78 0.89
CA TRP A 151 11.27 6.87 1.22
C TRP A 151 11.63 5.41 0.97
N GLN A 152 12.44 5.11 -0.04
CA GLN A 152 12.96 3.77 -0.26
C GLN A 152 13.87 3.32 0.88
N VAL A 153 14.78 4.18 1.34
CA VAL A 153 15.70 3.87 2.44
C VAL A 153 14.92 3.66 3.74
N ILE A 154 14.06 4.61 4.11
CA ILE A 154 13.20 4.52 5.30
C ILE A 154 12.35 3.25 5.24
N GLY A 155 11.71 3.00 4.11
CA GLY A 155 10.87 1.83 3.89
C GLY A 155 11.62 0.51 4.00
N LYS A 156 12.84 0.42 3.46
CA LYS A 156 13.69 -0.76 3.61
C LYS A 156 14.10 -0.98 5.06
N ILE A 157 14.57 0.05 5.76
CA ILE A 157 14.96 -0.06 7.18
C ILE A 157 13.77 -0.55 8.00
N PHE A 158 12.62 0.10 7.81
CA PHE A 158 11.37 -0.28 8.47
C PHE A 158 11.01 -1.74 8.20
N TYR A 159 11.01 -2.16 6.94
CA TYR A 159 10.72 -3.56 6.57
C TYR A 159 11.65 -4.54 7.29
N HIS A 160 12.96 -4.30 7.30
CA HIS A 160 13.92 -5.20 7.94
C HIS A 160 13.73 -5.25 9.46
N ILE A 161 13.52 -4.10 10.11
CA ILE A 161 13.28 -4.03 11.56
C ILE A 161 11.99 -4.77 11.92
N ASN A 162 10.89 -4.48 11.21
CA ASN A 162 9.60 -5.11 11.49
C ASN A 162 9.63 -6.61 11.18
N PHE A 163 10.33 -7.03 10.13
CA PHE A 163 10.54 -8.45 9.85
C PHE A 163 11.26 -9.18 11.00
N ARG A 164 12.23 -8.50 11.65
CA ARG A 164 12.91 -9.04 12.83
C ARG A 164 12.01 -9.04 14.07
N PHE A 165 11.34 -7.94 14.37
CA PHE A 165 10.44 -7.84 15.52
C PHE A 165 9.26 -8.81 15.43
N ARG A 166 8.70 -9.05 14.24
CA ARG A 166 7.68 -10.08 14.01
C ARG A 166 8.09 -11.47 14.48
N LYS A 167 9.38 -11.82 14.40
CA LYS A 167 9.91 -13.12 14.85
C LYS A 167 10.11 -13.19 16.37
N ILE A 168 10.30 -12.05 17.02
CA ILE A 168 10.64 -11.98 18.45
C ILE A 168 9.36 -11.77 19.26
N ASN A 169 8.62 -10.71 18.98
CA ASN A 169 7.34 -10.40 19.61
C ASN A 169 6.53 -9.48 18.67
N PRO A 170 5.36 -9.93 18.17
CA PRO A 170 4.52 -9.12 17.30
C PRO A 170 4.06 -7.79 17.90
N GLU A 171 3.96 -7.66 19.22
CA GLU A 171 3.57 -6.40 19.86
C GLU A 171 4.63 -5.30 19.68
N LEU A 172 5.90 -5.69 19.48
CA LEU A 172 7.00 -4.75 19.19
C LEU A 172 6.88 -4.10 17.80
N VAL A 173 6.19 -4.75 16.87
CA VAL A 173 5.87 -4.17 15.56
C VAL A 173 4.98 -2.94 15.79
N LEU A 174 3.92 -3.09 16.57
CA LEU A 174 2.98 -2.01 16.90
C LEU A 174 3.64 -0.89 17.72
N SER A 175 4.57 -1.21 18.63
CA SER A 175 5.30 -0.18 19.37
C SER A 175 6.23 0.66 18.48
N SER A 176 6.82 0.04 17.44
CA SER A 176 7.59 0.75 16.41
C SER A 176 6.72 1.72 15.61
N PHE A 177 5.48 1.32 15.30
CA PHE A 177 4.47 2.22 14.71
C PHE A 177 4.08 3.35 15.68
N ARG A 178 3.90 3.05 16.97
CA ARG A 178 3.49 4.03 17.99
C ARG A 178 4.54 5.11 18.25
N ASN A 179 5.82 4.75 18.23
CA ASN A 179 6.94 5.66 18.46
C ASN A 179 7.26 6.54 17.22
N LEU A 180 6.85 6.14 16.02
CA LEU A 180 7.00 6.97 14.80
C LEU A 180 5.88 8.02 14.64
N GLY A 181 5.00 8.15 15.62
CA GLY A 181 4.01 9.21 15.72
C GLY A 181 2.59 8.69 15.61
N ARG A 182 1.71 9.29 16.41
CA ARG A 182 0.25 9.42 16.28
C ARG A 182 -0.32 9.27 14.85
N PHE A 183 -0.26 8.08 14.24
CA PHE A 183 -0.75 7.79 12.88
C PHE A 183 -1.86 6.73 12.89
N VAL A 184 -2.62 6.64 13.98
CA VAL A 184 -4.02 6.19 13.88
C VAL A 184 -4.87 7.45 13.80
N GLU A 185 -4.73 8.17 12.69
CA GLU A 185 -5.77 9.10 12.31
C GLU A 185 -6.84 8.29 11.62
N VAL A 186 -8.03 8.32 12.23
CA VAL A 186 -9.23 8.49 11.42
C VAL A 186 -8.94 9.67 10.50
N VAL A 187 -8.49 9.40 9.28
CA VAL A 187 -8.31 10.46 8.29
C VAL A 187 -9.72 10.79 7.85
N HIS A 188 -10.24 11.87 8.42
CA HIS A 188 -11.34 12.60 7.84
C HIS A 188 -10.76 13.25 6.57
N ILE A 189 -11.28 12.86 5.41
CA ILE A 189 -11.01 13.54 4.15
C ILE A 189 -12.07 14.63 4.01
#